data_AF-A0A957Y1N9-F1
#
_entry.id   AF-A0A957Y1N9-F1
#
_cell.length_a   1.000
_cell.length_b   1.000
_cell.length_c   1.000
_cell.angle_alpha   90.00
_cell.angle_beta   90.00
_cell.angle_gamma   90.00
#
_symmetry.space_group_name_H-M   'P 1'
#
loop_
_entity.id
_entity.type
_entity.pdbx_description
1 polymer ?
#
loop_
_entity_poly.entity_id
_entity_poly.type
_entity_poly.pdbx_seq_one_letter_code
_entity_poly.pdbx_strand_id
1 'polypeptide(L)' 'MEIIWYGHACFRLKDRNLTVICDPYDKSIGLPLPRHKADVVTVSHDAPGHSYVAGVKDYRQVFTGAGEYEIEGVFI' A
#
# COMPACT_ATOMS: atom_id res chain seq x y z
N MET A 1 11.77 1.10 11.17
CA MET A 1 10.65 1.75 10.47
C MET A 1 11.11 2.94 9.63
N GLU A 2 10.77 2.92 8.34
CA GLU A 2 10.95 3.99 7.33
C GLU A 2 9.57 4.29 6.72
N ILE A 3 9.25 5.58 6.54
CA ILE A 3 7.99 6.02 5.94
C ILE A 3 8.32 6.89 4.73
N ILE A 4 7.77 6.54 3.56
CA ILE A 4 7.84 7.36 2.36
C ILE A 4 6.45 7.70 1.89
N TRP A 5 6.22 8.98 1.65
CA TRP A 5 5.02 9.47 1.01
C TRP A 5 5.20 9.50 -0.50
N TYR A 6 4.30 8.82 -1.22
CA TYR A 6 4.27 8.81 -2.68
C TYR A 6 3.26 9.81 -3.25
N GLY A 7 2.59 10.61 -2.42
CA GLY A 7 1.55 11.53 -2.84
C GLY A 7 0.15 10.95 -2.64
N HIS A 8 -0.87 11.81 -2.66
CA HIS A 8 -2.25 11.45 -2.29
C HIS A 8 -2.27 10.75 -0.91
N ALA A 9 -3.08 9.69 -0.78
CA ALA A 9 -3.11 8.78 0.36
C ALA A 9 -2.06 7.65 0.28
N CYS A 10 -1.16 7.65 -0.70
CA CYS A 10 -0.23 6.54 -0.91
C CYS A 10 1.05 6.68 -0.09
N PHE A 11 1.28 5.72 0.80
CA PHE A 11 2.47 5.63 1.64
C PHE A 11 3.13 4.28 1.50
N ARG A 12 4.47 4.27 1.55
CA ARG A 12 5.25 3.05 1.79
C ARG A 12 5.74 3.05 3.22
N LEU A 13 5.31 2.06 3.98
CA LEU A 13 5.81 1.77 5.32
C LEU A 13 6.75 0.58 5.20
N LYS A 14 8.02 0.77 5.55
CA LYS A 14 9.00 -0.30 5.52
C LYS A 14 9.50 -0.56 6.93
N ASP A 15 9.30 -1.78 7.38
CA ASP A 15 9.96 -2.31 8.56
C ASP A 15 11.04 -3.33 8.16
N ARG A 16 11.67 -4.00 9.13
CA ARG A 16 12.78 -4.91 8.87
C ARG A 16 12.34 -6.13 8.05
N ASN A 17 11.14 -6.63 8.32
CA ASN A 17 10.63 -7.87 7.76
C ASN A 17 9.62 -7.66 6.62
N LEU A 18 8.94 -6.49 6.60
CA LEU A 18 7.76 -6.28 5.78
C LEU A 18 7.74 -4.87 5.17
N THR A 19 7.23 -4.76 3.96
CA THR A 19 6.85 -3.50 3.32
C THR A 19 5.35 -3.44 3.08
N VAL A 20 4.69 -2.37 3.54
CA VAL A 20 3.28 -2.07 3.32
C VAL A 20 3.15 -0.91 2.34
N ILE A 21 2.23 -1.03 1.37
CA ILE A 21 1.75 0.10 0.56
C ILE A 21 0.31 0.38 0.91
N CYS A 22 0.03 1.62 1.33
CA CYS A 22 -1.34 2.07 1.58
C CYS A 22 -1.88 2.80 0.35
N ASP A 23 -3.17 2.62 0.04
CA ASP A 23 -3.94 3.35 -0.97
C ASP A 23 -3.20 3.62 -2.29
N PRO A 24 -2.76 2.57 -3.02
CA PRO A 24 -2.11 2.77 -4.30
C PRO A 24 -3.06 3.44 -5.30
N TYR A 25 -2.52 4.36 -6.10
CA TYR A 25 -3.27 5.11 -7.10
C TYR A 25 -2.72 4.86 -8.51
N ASP A 26 -3.52 5.15 -9.54
CA ASP A 26 -3.09 5.12 -10.93
C ASP A 26 -2.76 6.53 -11.48
N LYS A 27 -2.38 6.60 -12.76
CA LYS A 27 -1.97 7.86 -13.41
C LYS A 27 -3.07 8.93 -13.49
N SER A 28 -4.34 8.58 -13.27
CA SER A 28 -5.46 9.53 -13.30
C SER A 28 -5.34 10.61 -12.21
N ILE A 29 -4.58 10.34 -11.15
CA ILE A 29 -4.30 11.30 -10.07
C ILE A 29 -3.31 12.39 -10.50
N GLY A 30 -2.66 12.25 -11.66
CA GLY A 30 -1.73 13.25 -12.19
C GLY A 30 -0.36 13.28 -11.50
N LEU A 31 -0.11 12.35 -10.59
CA LEU A 31 1.18 12.16 -9.92
C LEU A 31 2.03 11.10 -10.65
N PRO A 32 3.37 11.20 -10.59
CA PRO A 32 4.24 10.18 -11.17
C PRO A 32 4.02 8.85 -10.47
N LEU A 33 3.63 7.82 -11.23
CA LEU A 33 3.38 6.48 -10.68
C LEU A 33 4.70 5.76 -10.36
N PRO A 34 5.05 5.54 -9.08
CA PRO A 34 6.22 4.74 -8.74
C PRO A 34 5.96 3.26 -9.06
N ARG A 35 6.99 2.52 -9.49
CA ARG A 35 6.89 1.05 -9.52
C ARG A 35 6.97 0.55 -8.08
N HIS A 36 5.81 0.26 -7.48
CA HIS A 36 5.74 -0.20 -6.11
C HIS A 36 6.09 -1.69 -6.00
N LYS A 37 6.86 -2.03 -4.97
CA LYS A 37 7.00 -3.39 -4.46
C LYS A 37 6.62 -3.37 -2.98
N ALA A 38 5.80 -4.31 -2.56
CA ALA A 38 5.35 -4.43 -1.18
C ALA A 38 5.05 -5.89 -0.87
N ASP A 39 5.05 -6.25 0.40
CA ASP A 39 4.56 -7.55 0.88
C ASP A 39 3.05 -7.48 1.16
N VAL A 40 2.57 -6.31 1.62
CA VAL A 40 1.16 -6.05 1.95
C VAL A 40 0.67 -4.78 1.25
N VAL A 41 -0.58 -4.80 0.80
CA VAL A 41 -1.29 -3.62 0.32
C VAL A 41 -2.51 -3.36 1.21
N THR A 42 -2.73 -2.12 1.62
CA THR A 42 -3.99 -1.73 2.27
C THR A 42 -4.77 -0.79 1.36
N VAL A 43 -6.10 -0.94 1.38
CA VAL A 43 -7.05 -0.09 0.65
C VAL A 43 -8.09 0.38 1.64
N SER A 44 -8.10 1.69 1.89
CA SER A 44 -9.02 2.31 2.85
C SER A 44 -10.49 2.21 2.42
N HIS A 45 -10.75 2.33 1.12
CA HIS A 45 -12.06 2.17 0.51
C HIS A 45 -11.93 2.00 -1.02
N ASP A 46 -12.95 1.44 -1.66
CA ASP A 46 -12.97 1.25 -3.10
C ASP A 46 -13.34 2.54 -3.85
N ALA A 47 -12.34 3.33 -4.20
CA ALA A 47 -12.49 4.53 -5.00
C ALA A 47 -11.28 4.76 -5.93
N PRO A 48 -11.49 5.43 -7.08
CA PRO A 48 -10.40 5.88 -7.94
C PRO A 48 -9.37 6.69 -7.14
N GLY A 49 -8.08 6.35 -7.28
CA GLY A 49 -7.01 6.98 -6.52
C GLY A 49 -6.71 6.36 -5.15
N HIS A 50 -7.42 5.31 -4.75
CA HIS A 50 -7.20 4.59 -3.49
C HIS A 50 -7.10 3.07 -3.65
N SER A 51 -7.64 2.48 -4.73
CA SER A 51 -7.74 1.01 -4.87
C SER A 51 -6.94 0.41 -6.03
N TYR A 52 -5.90 1.09 -6.55
CA TYR A 52 -5.10 0.60 -7.69
C TYR A 52 -4.04 -0.45 -7.29
N VAL A 53 -4.49 -1.58 -6.73
CA VAL A 53 -3.63 -2.69 -6.28
C VAL A 53 -2.79 -3.26 -7.43
N ALA A 54 -3.32 -3.26 -8.66
CA ALA A 54 -2.60 -3.74 -9.85
C ALA A 54 -1.30 -2.97 -10.16
N GLY A 55 -1.12 -1.76 -9.59
CA GLY A 55 0.12 -0.99 -9.68
C GLY A 55 1.25 -1.47 -8.77
N VAL A 56 0.95 -2.37 -7.83
CA VAL A 56 1.90 -2.91 -6.85
C VAL A 56 2.35 -4.31 -7.26
N LYS A 57 3.64 -4.60 -7.15
CA LYS A 57 4.23 -5.90 -7.49
C LYS A 57 4.63 -6.67 -6.23
N ASP A 58 4.67 -7.99 -6.39
CA ASP A 58 5.21 -8.96 -5.42
C ASP A 58 4.50 -8.97 -4.04
N TYR A 59 3.28 -8.41 -3.96
CA TYR A 59 2.47 -8.44 -2.75
C TYR A 59 1.86 -9.82 -2.51
N ARG A 60 1.73 -10.18 -1.24
CA ARG A 60 1.20 -11.48 -0.78
C ARG A 60 -0.20 -11.34 -0.16
N GLN A 61 -0.51 -10.18 0.41
CA GLN A 61 -1.80 -9.90 1.05
C GLN A 61 -2.33 -8.52 0.69
N VAL A 62 -3.66 -8.41 0.65
CA VAL A 62 -4.39 -7.16 0.45
C VAL A 62 -5.46 -7.04 1.52
N PHE A 63 -5.46 -5.94 2.28
CA PHE A 63 -6.49 -5.65 3.27
C PHE A 63 -7.38 -4.50 2.80
N THR A 64 -8.68 -4.78 2.69
CA THR A 64 -9.70 -3.83 2.21
C THR A 64 -10.78 -3.54 3.25
N GLY A 65 -10.65 -4.09 4.46
CA GLY A 65 -11.64 -4.01 5.52
C GLY A 65 -11.01 -3.78 6.88
N ALA A 66 -11.79 -3.18 7.78
CA ALA A 66 -11.38 -2.96 9.16
C ALA A 66 -11.11 -4.29 9.89
N GLY A 67 -10.15 -4.27 10.79
CA GLY A 67 -9.73 -5.43 11.56
C GLY A 67 -8.35 -5.21 12.18
N GLU A 68 -7.92 -6.19 12.95
CA GLU A 68 -6.56 -6.28 13.47
C GLU A 68 -5.85 -7.39 12.70
N TYR A 69 -4.69 -7.08 12.10
CA TYR A 69 -3.94 -8.04 11.31
C TYR A 69 -2.50 -8.14 11.82
N GLU A 70 -1.91 -9.33 11.70
CA GLU A 70 -0.49 -9.53 12.00
C GLU A 70 0.15 -10.39 10.92
N ILE A 71 1.26 -9.90 10.34
CA ILE A 71 2.05 -10.62 9.34
C ILE A 71 3.53 -10.53 9.71
N GLU A 72 4.19 -11.67 9.87
CA GLU A 72 5.63 -11.77 10.15
C GLU A 72 6.08 -10.90 11.35
N GLY A 73 5.22 -10.81 12.38
CA GLY A 73 5.45 -10.03 13.60
C GLY A 73 5.18 -8.53 13.48
N VAL A 74 4.61 -8.08 12.35
CA VAL A 74 4.16 -6.69 12.15
C VAL A 74 2.65 -6.61 12.33
N PHE A 75 2.22 -5.81 13.30
CA PHE A 75 0.81 -5.48 13.54
C PHE A 75 0.36 -4.37 12.58
N ILE A 76 -0.73 -4.61 11.86
CA ILE A 76 -1.28 -3.77 10.77
C ILE A 76 -2.73 -3.43 11.09
#